data_AF-A0A3A2ZH52-F1
#
_entry.id   AF-A0A3A2ZH52-F1
#
_cell.length_a   1.000
_cell.length_b   1.000
_cell.length_c   1.000
_cell.angle_alpha   90.00
_cell.angle_beta   90.00
_cell.angle_gamma   90.00
#
_symmetry.space_group_name_H-M   'P 1'
#
loop_
_entity.id
_entity.type
_entity.pdbx_description
1 polymer ?
#
loop_
_entity_poly.entity_id
_entity_poly.type
_entity_poly.pdbx_seq_one_letter_code
_entity_poly.pdbx_strand_id
1 'polypeptide(L)' 'MGSVVIPHLVTGWHVDQAILSEDERLVVIRFGRDWDPDCMRQDEVLYKIADRVKNFAVIY' A
#
# COMPACT_ATOMS: atom_id res chain seq x y z
N MET A 1 -10.37 6.41 -12.83
CA MET A 1 -8.97 6.17 -13.25
C MET A 1 -8.04 6.59 -12.11
N GLY A 2 -7.95 5.81 -11.03
CA GLY A 2 -7.17 6.22 -9.84
C GLY A 2 -6.65 5.09 -8.95
N SER A 3 -7.35 3.94 -8.87
CA SER A 3 -6.93 2.81 -8.01
C SER A 3 -5.97 1.81 -8.68
N VAL A 4 -5.28 2.20 -9.76
CA VAL A 4 -4.41 1.26 -10.52
C VAL A 4 -3.00 1.15 -9.92
N VAL A 5 -2.61 2.06 -9.02
CA VAL A 5 -1.18 2.33 -8.81
C VAL A 5 -0.58 1.78 -7.51
N ILE A 6 -1.40 1.42 -6.52
CA ILE A 6 -0.93 0.74 -5.30
C ILE A 6 -1.57 -0.66 -5.26
N PRO A 7 -0.81 -1.75 -5.05
CA PRO A 7 -1.36 -3.11 -5.11
C PRO A 7 -2.32 -3.38 -3.95
N HIS A 8 -3.57 -3.77 -4.26
CA HIS A 8 -4.57 -4.08 -3.24
C HIS A 8 -4.41 -5.49 -2.65
N LEU A 9 -4.49 -5.60 -1.32
CA LEU A 9 -4.56 -6.86 -0.59
C LEU A 9 -6.03 -7.21 -0.31
N VAL A 10 -6.56 -8.17 -1.08
CA VAL A 10 -8.02 -8.44 -1.12
C VAL A 10 -8.52 -9.37 -0.01
N THR A 11 -7.62 -10.06 0.70
CA THR A 11 -7.98 -10.96 1.82
C THR A 11 -6.97 -10.82 2.96
N GLY A 12 -7.36 -11.25 4.17
CA GLY A 12 -6.44 -11.31 5.31
C GLY A 12 -5.20 -12.16 5.05
N TRP A 13 -5.34 -13.26 4.28
CA TRP A 13 -4.19 -14.07 3.89
C TRP A 13 -3.17 -13.29 3.05
N HIS A 14 -3.62 -12.42 2.14
CA HIS A 14 -2.71 -11.57 1.37
C HIS A 14 -2.00 -10.54 2.28
N VAL A 15 -2.66 -10.06 3.33
CA VAL A 15 -2.05 -9.19 4.35
C VAL A 15 -0.95 -9.93 5.12
N ASP A 16 -1.25 -11.13 5.59
CA ASP A 16 -0.28 -11.95 6.31
C ASP A 16 0.93 -12.29 5.42
N GLN A 17 0.70 -12.64 4.16
CA GLN A 17 1.77 -12.92 3.21
C GLN A 17 2.63 -11.69 2.92
N ALA A 18 2.04 -10.51 2.73
CA ALA A 18 2.79 -9.27 2.48
C ALA A 18 3.72 -8.92 3.66
N ILE A 19 3.30 -9.19 4.89
CA ILE A 19 4.11 -8.98 6.09
C ILE A 19 5.24 -10.02 6.18
N LEU A 20 4.92 -11.30 5.93
CA LEU A 20 5.89 -12.40 6.05
C LEU A 20 6.91 -12.44 4.91
N SER A 21 6.60 -11.88 3.74
CA SER A 21 7.50 -11.89 2.57
C SER A 21 8.59 -10.81 2.60
N GLU A 22 8.50 -9.86 3.52
CA GLU A 22 9.37 -8.69 3.57
C GLU A 22 10.26 -8.74 4.82
N ASP A 23 11.47 -9.28 4.67
CA ASP A 23 12.41 -9.43 5.78
C ASP A 23 13.21 -8.14 6.09
N GLU A 24 13.47 -7.31 5.07
CA GLU A 24 14.40 -6.18 5.16
C GLU A 24 13.75 -4.80 4.96
N ARG A 25 12.50 -4.77 4.48
CA ARG A 25 11.78 -3.53 4.15
C ARG A 25 10.57 -3.35 5.06
N LEU A 26 10.25 -2.09 5.35
CA LEU A 26 9.04 -1.74 6.08
C LEU A 26 7.81 -2.02 5.22
N VAL A 27 6.81 -2.68 5.81
CA VAL A 27 5.52 -2.94 5.16
C VAL A 27 4.53 -1.87 5.59
N VAL A 28 4.09 -1.05 4.63
CA VAL A 28 3.08 0.00 4.83
C VAL A 28 1.76 -0.47 4.23
N ILE A 29 0.78 -0.76 5.08
CA ILE A 29 -0.56 -1.21 4.66
C ILE A 29 -1.58 -0.14 5.01
N ARG A 30 -2.37 0.29 4.02
CA ARG A 30 -3.47 1.21 4.25
C ARG A 30 -4.80 0.45 4.36
N PHE A 31 -5.49 0.62 5.49
CA PHE A 31 -6.84 0.09 5.70
C PHE A 31 -7.89 1.17 5.47
N GLY A 32 -8.90 0.87 4.67
CA GLY A 32 -9.96 1.81 4.35
C GLY A 32 -10.73 1.37 3.09
N ARG A 33 -11.57 2.26 2.57
CA ARG A 33 -12.52 1.95 1.49
C ARG A 33 -12.26 2.86 0.29
N ASP A 34 -12.34 2.31 -0.92
CA ASP A 34 -11.95 3.02 -2.15
C ASP A 34 -12.81 4.26 -2.47
N TRP A 35 -14.02 4.32 -1.90
CA TRP A 35 -14.93 5.45 -2.06
C TRP A 35 -14.78 6.52 -0.98
N ASP A 36 -13.91 6.30 0.00
CA ASP A 36 -13.65 7.28 1.05
C ASP A 36 -12.71 8.38 0.51
N PRO A 37 -13.15 9.66 0.46
CA PRO A 37 -12.33 10.74 -0.06
C PRO A 37 -11.00 10.92 0.69
N ASP A 38 -10.94 10.62 1.98
CA ASP A 38 -9.71 10.75 2.77
C ASP A 38 -8.73 9.63 2.41
N CYS A 39 -9.23 8.41 2.17
CA CYS A 39 -8.42 7.30 1.65
C CYS A 39 -7.84 7.63 0.27
N MET A 40 -8.66 8.17 -0.64
CA MET A 40 -8.18 8.55 -1.98
C MET A 40 -7.05 9.59 -1.92
N ARG A 41 -7.15 10.58 -1.03
CA ARG A 41 -6.08 11.57 -0.84
C ARG A 41 -4.81 10.95 -0.26
N GLN A 42 -4.94 9.98 0.63
CA GLN A 42 -3.80 9.24 1.16
C GLN A 42 -3.11 8.42 0.07
N ASP A 43 -3.87 7.74 -0.79
CA ASP A 43 -3.33 6.96 -1.90
C ASP A 43 -2.50 7.82 -2.86
N GLU A 44 -2.93 9.05 -3.17
CA GLU A 44 -2.14 9.99 -3.97
C GLU A 44 -0.80 10.34 -3.34
N VAL A 45 -0.75 10.52 -2.02
CA VAL A 45 0.49 10.83 -1.29
C VAL A 45 1.41 9.62 -1.28
N LEU A 46 0.87 8.44 -0.96
CA LEU A 46 1.60 7.18 -0.94
C LEU A 46 2.19 6.86 -2.32
N TYR A 47 1.42 7.06 -3.38
CA TYR A 47 1.88 6.86 -4.75
C TYR A 47 3.06 7.78 -5.12
N LYS A 48 2.99 9.07 -4.76
CA LYS A 48 4.06 10.05 -5.05
C LYS A 48 5.38 9.71 -4.35
N ILE A 49 5.34 9.04 -3.20
CA ILE A 49 6.54 8.69 -2.43
C ILE A 49 7.03 7.26 -2.70
N ALA A 50 6.21 6.40 -3.29
CA ALA A 50 6.50 4.97 -3.46
C ALA A 50 7.88 4.72 -4.08
N ASP A 51 8.22 5.41 -5.19
CA ASP A 51 9.52 5.24 -5.84
C ASP A 51 10.70 5.75 -4.99
N ARG A 52 10.47 6.78 -4.18
CA ARG A 52 11.49 7.37 -3.29
C ARG A 52 11.84 6.48 -2.12
N VAL A 53 10.90 5.63 -1.68
CA VAL A 53 11.05 4.76 -0.51
C VAL A 53 11.21 3.28 -0.84
N LYS A 54 11.11 2.89 -2.13
CA LYS A 54 11.10 1.48 -2.58
C LYS A 54 12.27 0.60 -2.10
N ASN A 55 13.41 1.22 -1.78
CA ASN A 55 14.60 0.53 -1.31
C ASN A 55 14.49 0.07 0.15
N PHE A 56 13.60 0.67 0.95
CA PHE A 56 13.46 0.35 2.37
C PHE A 56 12.01 0.18 2.83
N ALA A 57 11.02 0.43 1.96
CA ALA A 57 9.61 0.23 2.25
C ALA A 57 8.84 -0.27 1.03
N VAL A 58 7.81 -1.08 1.28
CA VAL A 58 6.81 -1.51 0.31
C VAL A 58 5.44 -1.02 0.78
N ILE A 59 4.59 -0.61 -0.17
CA ILE A 59 3.30 0.02 0.12
C ILE A 59 2.18 -0.79 -0.54
N TYR A 60 1.15 -1.08 0.25
CA TYR A 60 -0.05 -1.82 -0.11
C TYR A 60 -1.33 -1.10 0.36
#